data_AF-A0A933JRF5-F1
#
_entry.id   AF-A0A933JRF5-F1
#
_cell.length_a   1.000
_cell.length_b   1.000
_cell.length_c   1.000
_cell.angle_alpha   90.00
_cell.angle_beta   90.00
_cell.angle_gamma   90.00
#
_symmetry.space_group_name_H-M   'P 1'
#
loop_
_entity.id
_entity.type
_entity.pdbx_description
1 polymer ?
#
loop_
_entity_poly.entity_id
_entity_poly.type
_entity_poly.pdbx_seq_one_letter_code
_entity_poly.pdbx_strand_id
1 'polypeptide(L)'
;MSASSIVLAALRNIRAGLATPSVIALFIAGCASAKSDAPVRPAMPVPANLSSEARAALGARMQGHGDDMNDLLWSILFLDFASTHDIAAHISSQTLVPSGVVPAEIVAFEGRLHALAGELERASKAEDSAKVAELYGKVAETCVRCHASYLLEPPTPIDQVQAGEPPS
;
A
#
# COMPACT_ATOMS: atom_id res chain seq x y z
N MET A 1 33.15 -7.99 62.60
CA MET A 1 33.54 -9.17 61.77
C MET A 1 33.20 -8.78 60.33
N SER A 2 34.09 -8.11 59.58
CA SER A 2 35.23 -8.62 58.76
C SER A 2 34.77 -9.56 57.64
N ALA A 3 35.11 -9.49 56.34
CA ALA A 3 35.87 -8.55 55.50
C ALA A 3 35.64 -8.87 53.99
N SER A 4 35.83 -7.85 53.16
CA SER A 4 36.35 -7.75 51.77
C SER A 4 36.81 -8.99 50.97
N SER A 5 36.56 -8.98 49.65
CA SER A 5 37.49 -9.28 48.52
C SER A 5 36.73 -9.04 47.19
N ILE A 6 36.99 -8.04 46.34
CA ILE A 6 38.16 -7.77 45.47
C ILE A 6 38.43 -8.89 44.46
N VAL A 7 38.02 -8.69 43.19
CA VAL A 7 38.82 -9.05 42.01
C VAL A 7 38.69 -7.93 40.97
N LEU A 8 39.75 -7.14 40.88
CA LEU A 8 40.03 -6.14 39.85
C LEU A 8 41.33 -6.62 39.19
N ALA A 9 41.37 -6.89 37.89
CA ALA A 9 42.60 -6.76 37.08
C ALA A 9 42.41 -7.13 35.61
N ALA A 10 42.90 -6.21 34.77
CA ALA A 10 43.60 -6.39 33.50
C ALA A 10 42.82 -7.08 32.36
N LEU A 11 42.64 -6.44 31.21
CA LEU A 11 43.73 -6.09 30.30
C LEU A 11 43.48 -4.74 29.59
N ARG A 12 44.28 -3.73 29.98
CA ARG A 12 44.86 -2.75 29.05
C ARG A 12 46.05 -3.44 28.40
N ASN A 13 46.21 -3.34 27.08
CA ASN A 13 47.51 -3.08 26.42
C ASN A 13 47.39 -3.08 24.87
N ILE A 14 47.72 -1.95 24.20
CA ILE A 14 49.00 -1.67 23.47
C ILE A 14 48.83 -2.10 21.98
N ARG A 15 49.08 -1.34 20.90
CA ARG A 15 50.03 -0.26 20.51
C ARG A 15 49.44 0.41 19.25
N ALA A 16 49.34 1.73 19.14
CA ALA A 16 50.31 2.60 18.45
C ALA A 16 50.93 1.98 17.17
N GLY A 17 50.50 2.45 16.00
CA GLY A 17 51.05 2.05 14.70
C GLY A 17 50.70 3.04 13.59
N LEU A 18 51.55 4.06 13.46
CA LEU A 18 52.00 4.74 12.24
C LEU A 18 50.98 5.30 11.23
N ALA A 19 51.07 6.62 11.10
CA ALA A 19 50.59 7.42 9.99
C ALA A 19 51.18 6.96 8.64
N THR A 20 50.32 6.90 7.63
CA THR A 20 50.67 7.07 6.22
C THR A 20 49.76 8.13 5.62
N PRO A 21 50.29 9.28 5.15
CA PRO A 21 49.55 10.22 4.34
C PRO A 21 49.72 9.81 2.87
N SER A 22 48.66 9.48 2.15
CA SER A 22 48.71 9.57 0.68
C SER A 22 47.38 9.32 -0.02
N VAL A 23 47.09 10.29 -0.88
CA VAL A 23 46.22 10.29 -2.07
C VAL A 23 44.72 10.31 -1.84
N ILE A 24 44.23 11.55 -1.81
CA ILE A 24 42.95 11.97 -2.39
C ILE A 24 42.77 11.28 -3.74
N ALA A 25 41.87 10.30 -3.81
CA ALA A 25 41.23 9.89 -5.05
C ALA A 25 39.75 10.25 -4.91
N LEU A 26 39.43 11.47 -5.36
CA LEU A 26 38.08 11.97 -5.53
C LEU A 26 37.42 11.15 -6.65
N PHE A 27 36.89 9.96 -6.32
CA PHE A 27 35.97 9.27 -7.22
C PHE A 27 34.64 10.01 -7.17
N ILE A 28 34.48 11.01 -8.04
CA ILE A 28 33.15 11.42 -8.51
C ILE A 28 32.68 10.27 -9.41
N ALA A 29 32.28 9.16 -8.77
CA ALA A 29 31.51 8.14 -9.44
C ALA A 29 30.16 8.78 -9.75
N GLY A 30 29.98 9.18 -11.01
CA GLY A 30 28.71 9.69 -11.49
C GLY A 30 27.61 8.72 -11.11
N CYS A 31 26.65 9.19 -10.31
CA CYS A 31 25.37 8.54 -10.13
C CYS A 31 24.65 8.58 -11.48
N ALA A 32 25.01 7.66 -12.38
CA ALA A 32 24.11 7.29 -13.46
C ALA A 32 22.91 6.65 -12.77
N SER A 33 21.85 7.43 -12.56
CA SER A 33 20.53 6.89 -12.25
C SER A 33 20.21 5.89 -13.34
N ALA A 34 20.36 4.61 -13.03
CA ALA A 34 19.79 3.55 -13.84
C ALA A 34 18.31 3.91 -14.01
N LYS A 35 17.88 4.17 -15.26
CA LYS A 35 16.46 4.22 -15.58
C LYS A 35 15.93 2.85 -15.20
N SER A 36 15.16 2.80 -14.13
CA SER A 36 14.50 1.56 -13.72
C SER A 36 13.54 1.18 -14.84
N ASP A 37 13.82 0.08 -15.55
CA ASP A 37 12.88 -0.58 -16.47
C ASP A 37 11.80 -1.33 -15.66
N ALA A 38 11.27 -0.69 -14.62
CA ALA A 38 10.17 -1.25 -13.86
C ALA A 38 8.99 -1.46 -14.83
N PRO A 39 8.31 -2.62 -14.76
CA PRO A 39 7.12 -2.87 -15.57
C PRO A 39 6.14 -1.71 -15.43
N VAL A 40 5.75 -1.12 -16.57
CA VAL A 40 4.72 -0.06 -16.58
C VAL A 40 3.42 -0.69 -16.12
N ARG A 41 2.99 -0.34 -14.91
CA ARG A 41 1.68 -0.76 -14.39
C ARG A 41 0.59 -0.05 -15.20
N PRO A 42 -0.46 -0.76 -15.66
CA PRO A 42 -1.60 -0.11 -16.29
C PRO A 42 -2.17 0.96 -15.36
N ALA A 43 -2.28 2.19 -15.84
CA ALA A 43 -2.94 3.25 -15.09
C ALA A 43 -4.44 2.97 -15.02
N MET A 44 -5.05 3.26 -13.87
CA MET A 44 -6.50 3.17 -13.72
C MET A 44 -7.17 4.22 -14.64
N PRO A 45 -8.24 3.86 -15.38
CA PRO A 45 -8.99 4.83 -16.16
C PRO A 45 -9.56 5.94 -15.27
N VAL A 46 -9.63 7.15 -15.79
CA VAL A 46 -10.19 8.30 -15.07
C VAL A 46 -11.70 8.37 -15.35
N PRO A 47 -12.57 8.38 -14.33
CA PRO A 47 -14.02 8.34 -14.50
C PRO A 47 -14.53 9.69 -14.96
N ALA A 48 -15.20 9.71 -16.11
CA ALA A 48 -15.71 10.95 -16.69
C ALA A 48 -16.85 11.57 -15.87
N ASN A 49 -17.55 10.76 -15.07
CA ASN A 49 -18.73 11.13 -14.28
C ASN A 49 -18.41 11.72 -12.89
N LEU A 50 -17.14 11.80 -12.49
CA LEU A 50 -16.74 12.42 -11.23
C LEU A 50 -16.25 13.86 -11.43
N SER A 51 -16.51 14.71 -10.44
CA SER A 51 -15.93 16.07 -10.37
C SER A 51 -14.40 15.99 -10.37
N SER A 52 -13.72 17.06 -10.79
CA SER A 52 -12.24 17.10 -10.78
C SER A 52 -11.67 16.90 -9.37
N GLU A 53 -12.34 17.46 -8.37
CA GLU A 53 -12.01 17.29 -6.95
C GLU A 53 -12.16 15.81 -6.51
N ALA A 54 -13.29 15.18 -6.83
CA ALA A 54 -13.52 13.76 -6.51
C ALA A 54 -12.51 12.84 -7.23
N ARG A 55 -12.15 13.14 -8.48
CA ARG A 55 -11.12 12.41 -9.23
C ARG A 55 -9.75 12.53 -8.60
N ALA A 56 -9.35 13.73 -8.18
CA ALA A 56 -8.06 13.93 -7.54
C ALA A 56 -7.98 13.20 -6.19
N ALA A 57 -9.03 13.30 -5.37
CA ALA A 57 -9.12 12.64 -4.08
C ALA A 57 -9.10 11.10 -4.22
N LEU A 58 -9.85 10.55 -5.17
CA LEU A 58 -9.98 9.11 -5.34
C LEU A 58 -8.80 8.48 -6.08
N GLY A 59 -8.22 9.17 -7.06
CA GLY A 59 -7.10 8.65 -7.87
C GLY A 59 -5.85 8.34 -7.04
N ALA A 60 -5.42 9.25 -6.17
CA ALA A 60 -4.27 9.01 -5.29
C ALA A 60 -4.52 7.84 -4.33
N ARG A 61 -5.76 7.70 -3.85
CA ARG A 61 -6.14 6.66 -2.90
C ARG A 61 -6.21 5.28 -3.55
N MET A 62 -6.81 5.20 -4.74
CA MET A 62 -6.85 3.96 -5.53
C MET A 62 -5.44 3.48 -5.91
N GLN A 63 -4.52 4.40 -6.22
CA GLN A 63 -3.12 4.05 -6.44
C GLN A 63 -2.51 3.44 -5.17
N GLY A 64 -2.69 4.08 -4.01
CA GLY A 64 -2.22 3.55 -2.72
C GLY A 64 -2.75 2.15 -2.43
N HIS A 65 -4.06 1.90 -2.62
CA HIS A 65 -4.63 0.56 -2.46
C HIS A 65 -4.04 -0.46 -3.44
N GLY A 66 -3.72 -0.06 -4.67
CA GLY A 66 -3.05 -0.92 -5.64
C GLY A 66 -1.65 -1.34 -5.19
N ASP A 67 -0.91 -0.41 -4.59
CA ASP A 67 0.41 -0.67 -4.02
C ASP A 67 0.31 -1.58 -2.79
N ASP A 68 -0.60 -1.28 -1.84
CA ASP A 68 -0.87 -2.10 -0.65
C ASP A 68 -1.25 -3.54 -1.03
N MET A 69 -2.10 -3.73 -2.05
CA MET A 69 -2.54 -5.05 -2.50
C MET A 69 -1.44 -5.87 -3.16
N ASN A 70 -0.54 -5.21 -3.92
CA ASN A 70 0.63 -5.88 -4.47
C ASN A 70 1.52 -6.42 -3.34
N ASP A 71 1.74 -5.60 -2.31
CA ASP A 71 2.62 -5.96 -1.20
C ASP A 71 1.99 -7.06 -0.33
N LEU A 72 0.67 -6.98 -0.06
CA LEU A 72 -0.10 -8.05 0.60
C LEU A 72 -0.03 -9.37 -0.14
N LEU A 73 -0.16 -9.36 -1.47
CA LEU A 73 -0.10 -10.59 -2.27
C LEU A 73 1.24 -11.29 -2.04
N TRP A 74 2.35 -10.54 -2.13
CA TRP A 74 3.69 -11.11 -1.96
C TRP A 74 3.95 -11.56 -0.52
N SER A 75 3.55 -10.78 0.48
CA SER A 75 3.73 -11.17 1.89
C SER A 75 2.96 -12.46 2.20
N ILE A 76 1.73 -12.59 1.72
CA ILE A 76 0.89 -13.77 1.96
C ILE A 76 1.42 -14.99 1.23
N LEU A 77 1.84 -14.87 -0.04
CA LEU A 77 2.39 -15.99 -0.81
C LEU A 77 3.64 -16.61 -0.16
N PHE A 78 4.42 -15.80 0.55
CA PHE A 78 5.60 -16.25 1.28
C PHE A 78 5.37 -16.47 2.78
N LEU A 79 4.11 -16.41 3.24
CA LEU A 79 3.71 -16.55 4.64
C LEU A 79 4.46 -15.60 5.59
N ASP A 80 4.79 -14.40 5.12
CA ASP A 80 5.32 -13.32 5.95
C ASP A 80 4.17 -12.66 6.72
N PHE A 81 3.81 -13.27 7.84
CA PHE A 81 2.70 -12.83 8.69
C PHE A 81 2.95 -11.46 9.34
N ALA A 82 4.22 -11.12 9.63
CA ALA A 82 4.56 -9.83 10.22
C ALA A 82 4.32 -8.70 9.21
N SER A 83 4.83 -8.84 7.98
CA SER A 83 4.55 -7.86 6.92
C SER A 83 3.06 -7.82 6.58
N THR A 84 2.39 -8.97 6.51
CA THR A 84 0.94 -9.02 6.26
C THR A 84 0.14 -8.28 7.34
N HIS A 85 0.51 -8.44 8.62
CA HIS A 85 -0.08 -7.69 9.73
C HIS A 85 0.10 -6.19 9.55
N ASP A 86 1.33 -5.74 9.29
CA ASP A 86 1.65 -4.31 9.23
C ASP A 86 0.96 -3.63 8.04
N ILE A 87 0.91 -4.28 6.88
CA ILE A 87 0.21 -3.76 5.70
C ILE A 87 -1.31 -3.74 5.95
N ALA A 88 -1.88 -4.81 6.53
CA ALA A 88 -3.30 -4.86 6.84
C ALA A 88 -3.71 -3.79 7.89
N ALA A 89 -2.86 -3.54 8.89
CA ALA A 89 -3.04 -2.46 9.86
C ALA A 89 -2.93 -1.07 9.19
N HIS A 90 -2.04 -0.92 8.22
CA HIS A 90 -1.95 0.31 7.43
C HIS A 90 -3.27 0.58 6.72
N ILE A 91 -3.79 -0.38 5.94
CA ILE A 91 -5.07 -0.23 5.21
C ILE A 91 -6.22 0.08 6.18
N SER A 92 -6.35 -0.68 7.27
CA SER A 92 -7.47 -0.55 8.20
C SER A 92 -7.52 0.82 8.90
N SER A 93 -6.35 1.44 9.11
CA SER A 93 -6.19 2.71 9.83
C SER A 93 -6.21 3.96 8.95
N GLN A 94 -6.28 3.82 7.63
CA GLN A 94 -6.38 4.97 6.73
C GLN A 94 -7.65 5.80 7.03
N THR A 95 -7.62 7.09 6.71
CA THR A 95 -8.82 7.95 6.86
C THR A 95 -9.79 7.71 5.71
N LEU A 96 -11.06 7.41 6.00
CA LEU A 96 -12.10 7.20 4.99
C LEU A 96 -12.34 8.43 4.12
N VAL A 97 -12.73 8.24 2.86
CA VAL A 97 -13.18 9.32 1.98
C VAL A 97 -14.44 9.96 2.58
N PRO A 98 -14.51 11.30 2.69
CA PRO A 98 -15.68 11.97 3.24
C PRO A 98 -16.94 11.71 2.42
N SER A 99 -18.03 11.40 3.13
CA SER A 99 -19.38 11.34 2.52
C SER A 99 -19.71 12.66 1.81
N GLY A 100 -20.31 12.55 0.62
CA GLY A 100 -20.70 13.71 -0.19
C GLY A 100 -19.64 14.15 -1.21
N VAL A 101 -18.40 13.66 -1.11
CA VAL A 101 -17.35 13.89 -2.14
C VAL A 101 -17.42 12.83 -3.25
N VAL A 102 -17.75 11.59 -2.88
CA VAL A 102 -17.85 10.44 -3.80
C VAL A 102 -19.23 9.76 -3.66
N PRO A 103 -19.64 8.94 -4.65
CA PRO A 103 -20.87 8.17 -4.54
C PRO A 103 -20.92 7.31 -3.27
N ALA A 104 -22.11 7.19 -2.67
CA ALA A 104 -22.29 6.46 -1.40
C ALA A 104 -21.82 5.00 -1.47
N GLU A 105 -21.91 4.37 -2.64
CA GLU A 105 -21.44 3.01 -2.86
C GLU A 105 -19.91 2.88 -2.70
N ILE A 106 -19.14 3.89 -3.12
CA ILE A 106 -17.67 3.93 -2.92
C ILE A 106 -17.33 4.00 -1.44
N VAL A 107 -18.03 4.85 -0.68
CA VAL A 107 -17.86 4.95 0.78
C VAL A 107 -18.16 3.61 1.47
N ALA A 108 -19.19 2.89 1.00
CA ALA A 108 -19.55 1.58 1.53
C ALA A 108 -18.46 0.52 1.24
N PHE A 109 -17.90 0.50 0.03
CA PHE A 109 -16.80 -0.41 -0.30
C PHE A 109 -15.54 -0.10 0.49
N GLU A 110 -15.23 1.17 0.68
CA GLU A 110 -14.08 1.59 1.49
C GLU A 110 -14.24 1.17 2.96
N GLY A 111 -15.41 1.40 3.56
CA GLY A 111 -15.69 0.92 4.91
C GLY A 111 -15.56 -0.60 5.02
N ARG A 112 -16.02 -1.35 4.02
CA ARG A 112 -15.86 -2.81 3.96
C ARG A 112 -14.39 -3.23 3.83
N LEU A 113 -13.61 -2.53 3.01
CA LEU A 113 -12.18 -2.77 2.85
C LEU A 113 -11.45 -2.63 4.20
N HIS A 114 -11.72 -1.55 4.94
CA HIS A 114 -11.09 -1.30 6.24
C HIS A 114 -11.46 -2.38 7.26
N ALA A 115 -12.73 -2.78 7.31
CA ALA A 115 -13.19 -3.84 8.22
C ALA A 115 -12.50 -5.18 7.93
N LEU A 116 -12.43 -5.57 6.66
CA LEU A 116 -11.75 -6.80 6.23
C LEU A 116 -10.24 -6.75 6.49
N ALA A 117 -9.61 -5.60 6.24
CA ALA A 117 -8.19 -5.39 6.55
C ALA A 117 -7.92 -5.52 8.05
N GLY A 118 -8.78 -4.98 8.92
CA GLY A 118 -8.65 -5.18 10.37
C GLY A 118 -8.84 -6.63 10.80
N GLU A 119 -9.69 -7.40 10.12
CA GLU A 119 -9.77 -8.86 10.32
C GLU A 119 -8.49 -9.57 9.85
N LEU A 120 -7.94 -9.17 8.71
CA LEU A 120 -6.73 -9.74 8.13
C LEU A 120 -5.51 -9.48 9.01
N GLU A 121 -5.40 -8.29 9.58
CA GLU A 121 -4.41 -7.92 10.59
C GLU A 121 -4.44 -8.90 11.77
N ARG A 122 -5.62 -9.13 12.35
CA ARG A 122 -5.79 -10.05 13.49
C ARG A 122 -5.45 -11.50 13.12
N ALA A 123 -5.86 -11.96 11.95
CA ALA A 123 -5.56 -13.31 11.48
C ALA A 123 -4.05 -13.50 11.24
N SER A 124 -3.39 -12.51 10.66
CA SER A 124 -1.94 -12.52 10.41
C SER A 124 -1.17 -12.53 11.72
N LYS A 125 -1.58 -11.74 12.72
CA LYS A 125 -0.99 -11.77 14.07
C LYS A 125 -1.10 -13.13 14.76
N ALA A 126 -2.16 -13.88 14.44
CA ALA A 126 -2.39 -15.23 14.96
C ALA A 126 -1.72 -16.32 14.10
N GLU A 127 -1.03 -15.95 13.01
CA GLU A 127 -0.41 -16.85 12.03
C GLU A 127 -1.40 -17.89 11.44
N ASP A 128 -2.69 -17.53 11.35
CA ASP A 128 -3.74 -18.38 10.80
C ASP A 128 -3.76 -18.28 9.26
N SER A 129 -2.93 -19.08 8.60
CA SER A 129 -2.78 -19.06 7.14
C SER A 129 -4.09 -19.31 6.40
N ALA A 130 -4.98 -20.16 6.94
CA ALA A 130 -6.26 -20.45 6.30
C ALA A 130 -7.17 -19.22 6.34
N LYS A 131 -7.23 -18.54 7.50
CA LYS A 131 -8.01 -17.33 7.65
C LYS A 131 -7.43 -16.15 6.87
N VAL A 132 -6.11 -16.02 6.82
CA VAL A 132 -5.39 -15.04 5.98
C VAL A 132 -5.78 -15.20 4.51
N ALA A 133 -5.74 -16.42 3.97
CA ALA A 133 -6.12 -16.69 2.58
C ALA A 133 -7.59 -16.34 2.29
N GLU A 134 -8.51 -16.72 3.19
CA GLU A 134 -9.94 -16.38 3.07
C GLU A 134 -10.16 -14.86 3.04
N LEU A 135 -9.55 -14.14 3.98
CA LEU A 135 -9.73 -12.70 4.14
C LEU A 135 -9.09 -11.93 2.99
N TYR A 136 -7.91 -12.33 2.53
CA TYR A 136 -7.27 -11.74 1.35
C TYR A 136 -8.18 -11.84 0.11
N GLY A 137 -8.80 -12.99 -0.11
CA GLY A 137 -9.77 -13.16 -1.20
C GLY A 137 -10.93 -12.16 -1.12
N LYS A 138 -11.47 -11.91 0.08
CA LYS A 138 -12.54 -10.92 0.31
C LYS A 138 -12.08 -9.48 0.12
N VAL A 139 -10.86 -9.16 0.53
CA VAL A 139 -10.23 -7.84 0.30
C VAL A 139 -10.09 -7.61 -1.22
N ALA A 140 -9.49 -8.56 -1.94
CA ALA A 140 -9.32 -8.49 -3.39
C ALA A 140 -10.66 -8.35 -4.14
N GLU A 141 -11.68 -9.13 -3.76
CA GLU A 141 -13.04 -9.00 -4.31
C GLU A 141 -13.60 -7.58 -4.09
N THR A 142 -13.41 -7.02 -2.90
CA THR A 142 -13.89 -5.68 -2.56
C THR A 142 -13.22 -4.61 -3.43
N CYS A 143 -11.91 -4.70 -3.65
CA CYS A 143 -11.17 -3.80 -4.55
C CYS A 143 -11.71 -3.86 -5.99
N VAL A 144 -11.89 -5.07 -6.54
CA VAL A 144 -12.41 -5.24 -7.91
C VAL A 144 -13.82 -4.68 -8.06
N ARG A 145 -14.69 -4.91 -7.07
CA ARG A 145 -16.07 -4.39 -7.09
C ARG A 145 -16.12 -2.87 -6.98
N CYS A 146 -15.30 -2.28 -6.11
CA CYS A 146 -15.18 -0.84 -6.02
C CYS A 146 -14.70 -0.23 -7.34
N HIS A 147 -13.69 -0.83 -7.98
CA HIS A 147 -13.18 -0.38 -9.28
C HIS A 147 -14.24 -0.51 -10.38
N ALA A 148 -15.05 -1.57 -10.36
CA ALA A 148 -16.16 -1.71 -11.30
C ALA A 148 -17.16 -0.56 -11.13
N SER A 149 -17.61 -0.28 -9.89
CA SER A 149 -18.55 0.81 -9.63
C SER A 149 -17.97 2.20 -9.91
N TYR A 150 -16.65 2.37 -9.73
CA TYR A 150 -15.92 3.60 -10.09
C TYR A 150 -15.93 3.90 -11.59
N LEU A 151 -15.92 2.86 -12.43
CA LEU A 151 -15.85 2.99 -13.89
C LEU A 151 -17.22 3.02 -14.58
N LEU A 152 -18.32 2.77 -13.86
CA LEU A 152 -19.65 2.86 -14.44
C LEU A 152 -20.03 4.32 -14.69
N GLU A 153 -20.33 4.65 -15.95
CA GLU A 153 -21.08 5.85 -16.29
C GLU A 153 -22.49 5.74 -15.67
N PRO A 154 -23.07 6.83 -15.12
CA PRO A 154 -24.48 6.81 -14.80
C PRO A 154 -25.27 6.55 -16.09
N PRO A 155 -26.36 5.77 -16.04
CA PRO A 155 -27.18 5.55 -17.22
C PRO A 155 -27.62 6.90 -17.79
N THR A 156 -27.40 7.09 -19.09
CA THR A 156 -27.92 8.26 -19.81
C THR A 156 -29.43 8.34 -19.55
N PRO A 157 -29.98 9.49 -19.10
CA PRO A 157 -31.42 9.65 -18.96
C PRO A 157 -32.12 9.26 -20.28
N ILE A 158 -33.11 8.37 -20.22
CA ILE A 158 -33.80 7.80 -21.39
C ILE A 158 -34.46 8.91 -22.24
N ASP A 159 -34.75 10.03 -21.61
CA ASP A 159 -35.25 11.29 -22.16
C ASP A 159 -34.23 12.03 -23.07
N GLN A 160 -32.97 11.55 -23.18
CA GLN A 160 -31.97 12.07 -24.12
C GLN A 160 -31.58 11.10 -25.24
N VAL A 161 -32.24 9.94 -25.37
CA VAL A 161 -32.16 9.16 -26.62
C VAL A 161 -32.99 9.91 -27.66
N GLN A 162 -32.33 10.81 -28.38
CA GLN A 162 -32.91 11.59 -29.47
C GLN A 162 -33.81 10.71 -30.33
N ALA A 163 -35.06 11.11 -30.45
CA ALA A 163 -35.97 10.65 -31.49
C ALA A 163 -35.26 10.86 -32.83
N GLY A 164 -34.68 9.79 -33.36
CA GLY A 164 -34.11 9.78 -34.69
C GLY A 164 -35.20 10.18 -35.67
N GLU A 165 -34.94 11.26 -36.40
CA GLU A 165 -35.77 11.74 -37.48
C GLU A 165 -36.00 10.61 -38.50
N PRO A 166 -37.25 10.31 -38.90
CA PRO A 166 -37.50 9.26 -39.87
C PRO A 166 -36.87 9.64 -41.21
N PRO A 167 -36.28 8.67 -41.94
CA PRO A 167 -35.66 8.95 -43.24
C PRO A 167 -36.70 9.48 -44.23
N SER A 168 -36.29 10.52 -44.97
CA SER A 168 -37.05 11.17 -46.04
C SER A 168 -37.29 10.26 -47.24
#